data_AF-A0A1G8V8F5-F1
#
_entry.id   AF-A0A1G8V8F5-F1
#
_cell.length_a   1.000
_cell.length_b   1.000
_cell.length_c   1.000
_cell.angle_alpha   90.00
_cell.angle_beta   90.00
_cell.angle_gamma   90.00
#
_symmetry.space_group_name_H-M   'P 1'
#
loop_
_entity.id
_entity.type
_entity.pdbx_description
1 polymer ?
#
loop_
_entity_poly.entity_id
_entity_poly.type
_entity_poly.pdbx_seq_one_letter_code
_entity_poly.pdbx_strand_id
1 'polypeptide(L)'
;MDDLLRKKAKFWNERLKKCMEAGGYTQSSLAEALNTKYGTRYGQKAVSGWLNIGAVHKNGEVSFPKFDTLVLIADFFNVNIGYLIGETDENSFSLEKACNFTGLSGDALKAIMEITHPENDSSYMWEDNRKSLNKFLTAEGFSNFFNSLHDLYLTSMMPKRENRLFEDMDSAIDYMRDLEYRGKIERYELNEALVMLINEIYPNPPQADLTIKE
;
A
#
# COMPACT_ATOMS: atom_id res chain seq x y z
N MET A 1 -30.50 17.16 4.52
CA MET A 1 -29.21 17.15 3.81
C MET A 1 -29.40 16.65 2.37
N ASP A 2 -28.80 17.34 1.40
CA ASP A 2 -28.75 16.95 -0.03
C ASP A 2 -28.14 15.55 -0.22
N ASP A 3 -28.51 14.82 -1.27
CA ASP A 3 -28.08 13.42 -1.49
C ASP A 3 -26.55 13.32 -1.64
N LEU A 4 -25.96 14.31 -2.33
CA LEU A 4 -24.51 14.45 -2.44
C LEU A 4 -23.85 14.65 -1.06
N LEU A 5 -24.41 15.53 -0.23
CA LEU A 5 -23.87 15.82 1.09
C LEU A 5 -23.98 14.61 2.04
N ARG A 6 -25.05 13.81 1.92
CA ARG A 6 -25.18 12.55 2.67
C ARG A 6 -24.13 11.53 2.26
N LYS A 7 -23.87 11.39 0.96
CA LYS A 7 -22.81 10.51 0.45
C LYS A 7 -21.43 10.94 0.96
N LYS A 8 -21.11 12.24 0.89
CA LYS A 8 -19.85 12.79 1.41
C LYS A 8 -19.72 12.61 2.93
N ALA A 9 -20.82 12.77 3.68
CA ALA A 9 -20.83 12.55 5.14
C ALA A 9 -20.49 11.10 5.51
N LYS A 10 -20.98 10.12 4.73
CA LYS A 10 -20.63 8.71 4.92
C LYS A 10 -19.12 8.47 4.74
N PHE A 11 -18.54 8.95 3.64
CA PHE A 11 -17.10 8.83 3.41
C PHE A 11 -16.29 9.50 4.52
N TRP A 12 -16.69 10.70 4.94
CA TRP A 12 -16.05 11.43 6.02
C TRP A 12 -16.04 10.64 7.32
N ASN A 13 -17.20 10.18 7.78
CA ASN A 13 -17.31 9.45 9.05
C ASN A 13 -16.46 8.17 9.02
N GLU A 14 -16.48 7.43 7.91
CA GLU A 14 -15.70 6.20 7.75
C GLU A 14 -14.19 6.48 7.70
N ARG A 15 -13.74 7.46 6.92
CA ARG A 15 -12.31 7.72 6.67
C ARG A 15 -11.64 8.46 7.81
N LEU A 16 -12.31 9.43 8.43
CA LEU A 16 -11.80 10.08 9.64
C LEU A 16 -11.60 9.05 10.76
N LYS A 17 -12.55 8.13 10.93
CA LYS A 17 -12.44 7.04 11.90
C LYS A 17 -11.24 6.13 11.60
N LYS A 18 -11.05 5.74 10.34
CA LYS A 18 -9.87 4.96 9.92
C LYS A 18 -8.55 5.69 10.20
N CYS A 19 -8.47 6.99 9.90
CA CYS A 19 -7.29 7.80 10.21
C CYS A 19 -6.98 7.83 11.72
N MET A 20 -8.02 7.96 12.56
CA MET A 20 -7.87 7.90 14.01
C MET A 20 -7.37 6.55 14.50
N GLU A 21 -7.96 5.45 14.01
CA GLU A 21 -7.57 4.08 14.38
C GLU A 21 -6.13 3.78 13.98
N ALA A 22 -5.73 4.13 12.75
CA ALA A 22 -4.36 3.96 12.27
C ALA A 22 -3.33 4.79 13.07
N GLY A 23 -3.71 5.99 13.49
CA GLY A 23 -2.87 6.84 14.35
C GLY A 23 -2.94 6.52 15.85
N GLY A 24 -3.74 5.53 16.27
CA GLY A 24 -3.91 5.19 17.69
C GLY A 24 -4.62 6.26 18.53
N TYR A 25 -5.43 7.12 17.90
CA TYR A 25 -6.08 8.25 18.59
C TYR A 25 -7.47 7.91 19.09
N THR A 26 -7.72 8.25 20.36
CA THR A 26 -9.07 8.44 20.90
C THR A 26 -9.63 9.82 20.51
N GLN A 27 -10.92 10.04 20.71
CA GLN A 27 -11.54 11.36 20.46
C GLN A 27 -10.93 12.47 21.34
N SER A 28 -10.57 12.14 22.59
CA SER A 28 -9.93 13.10 23.50
C SER A 28 -8.49 13.39 23.10
N SER A 29 -7.72 12.34 22.81
CA SER A 29 -6.30 12.49 22.46
C SER A 29 -6.12 13.14 21.08
N LEU A 30 -7.04 12.93 20.13
CA LEU A 30 -7.01 13.68 18.86
C LEU A 30 -7.25 15.17 19.08
N ALA A 31 -8.23 15.55 19.91
CA ALA A 31 -8.49 16.95 20.21
C ALA A 31 -7.24 17.61 20.83
N GLU A 32 -6.60 16.93 21.79
CA GLU A 32 -5.37 17.40 22.43
C GLU A 32 -4.20 17.53 21.43
N ALA A 33 -4.02 16.54 20.55
CA ALA A 33 -2.97 16.57 19.55
C ALA A 33 -3.17 17.71 18.53
N LEU A 34 -4.41 17.95 18.07
CA LEU A 34 -4.74 19.07 17.18
C LEU A 34 -4.53 20.42 17.87
N ASN A 35 -4.92 20.55 19.14
CA ASN A 35 -4.70 21.75 19.93
C ASN A 35 -3.21 22.05 20.09
N THR A 36 -2.42 21.01 20.34
CA THR A 36 -0.97 21.10 20.51
C THR A 36 -0.28 21.50 19.20
N LYS A 37 -0.65 20.88 18.07
CA LYS A 37 0.00 21.16 16.77
C LYS A 37 -0.37 22.52 16.19
N TYR A 38 -1.63 22.96 16.33
CA TYR A 38 -2.15 24.14 15.63
C TYR A 38 -2.63 25.29 16.54
N GLY A 39 -2.46 25.18 17.85
CA GLY A 39 -2.92 26.21 18.80
C GLY A 39 -4.44 26.36 18.88
N THR A 40 -5.18 25.32 18.54
CA THR A 40 -6.65 25.31 18.58
C THR A 40 -7.17 25.00 19.99
N ARG A 41 -8.50 25.04 20.17
CA ARG A 41 -9.18 24.79 21.47
C ARG A 41 -10.35 23.83 21.31
N TYR A 42 -10.13 22.75 20.57
CA TYR A 42 -11.10 21.68 20.40
C TYR A 42 -11.24 20.84 21.66
N GLY A 43 -12.45 20.34 21.90
CA GLY A 43 -12.71 19.35 22.94
C GLY A 43 -13.14 18.01 22.34
N GLN A 44 -13.17 16.96 23.16
CA GLN A 44 -13.62 15.62 22.75
C GLN A 44 -15.00 15.65 22.04
N LYS A 45 -15.93 16.48 22.52
CA LYS A 45 -17.27 16.62 21.91
C LYS A 45 -17.23 17.16 20.49
N ALA A 46 -16.25 18.00 20.14
CA ALA A 46 -16.08 18.49 18.78
C ALA A 46 -15.69 17.33 17.85
N VAL A 47 -14.70 16.52 18.27
CA VAL A 47 -14.27 15.31 17.54
C VAL A 47 -15.40 14.30 17.41
N SER A 48 -16.19 14.10 18.47
CA SER A 48 -17.39 13.25 18.42
C SER A 48 -18.41 13.75 17.40
N GLY A 49 -18.62 15.07 17.31
CA GLY A 49 -19.44 15.66 16.25
C GLY A 49 -18.86 15.37 14.86
N TRP A 50 -17.56 15.52 14.67
CA TRP A 50 -16.93 15.26 13.37
C TRP A 50 -17.04 13.80 12.94
N LEU A 51 -17.12 12.83 13.87
CA LEU A 51 -17.26 11.42 13.52
C LEU A 51 -18.70 10.99 13.20
N ASN A 52 -19.68 11.87 13.41
CA ASN A 52 -21.10 11.55 13.32
C ASN A 52 -21.87 12.56 12.45
N ILE A 53 -21.26 13.04 11.36
CA ILE A 53 -21.93 13.95 10.41
C ILE A 53 -23.19 13.29 9.86
N GLY A 54 -24.29 14.03 9.81
CA GLY A 54 -25.60 13.54 9.37
C GLY A 54 -26.42 12.86 10.47
N ALA A 55 -25.86 12.66 11.67
CA ALA A 55 -26.65 12.18 12.81
C ALA A 55 -27.66 13.24 13.25
N VAL A 56 -28.89 12.82 13.50
CA VAL A 56 -29.96 13.71 13.98
C VAL A 56 -29.99 13.71 15.51
N HIS A 57 -29.87 14.90 16.09
CA HIS A 57 -29.98 15.11 17.53
C HIS A 57 -31.08 16.13 17.85
N LYS A 58 -31.36 16.31 19.15
CA LYS A 58 -32.38 17.26 19.64
C LYS A 58 -32.19 18.70 19.11
N ASN A 59 -30.97 19.07 18.77
CA ASN A 59 -30.59 20.42 18.33
C ASN A 59 -30.34 20.52 16.83
N GLY A 60 -30.70 19.50 16.05
CA GLY A 60 -30.50 19.44 14.61
C GLY A 60 -29.56 18.33 14.15
N GLU A 61 -29.33 18.30 12.85
CA GLU A 61 -28.41 17.38 12.17
C GLU A 61 -26.96 17.86 12.37
N VAL A 62 -26.06 16.94 12.69
CA VAL A 62 -24.64 17.26 12.83
C VAL A 62 -24.08 17.64 11.46
N SER A 63 -23.58 18.86 11.34
CA SER A 63 -22.97 19.39 10.12
C SER A 63 -21.47 19.11 10.06
N PHE A 64 -20.91 19.28 8.86
CA PHE A 64 -19.46 19.28 8.67
C PHE A 64 -18.79 20.33 9.56
N PRO A 65 -17.55 20.05 10.04
CA PRO A 65 -16.74 21.08 10.63
C PRO A 65 -16.50 22.23 9.64
N LYS A 66 -16.13 23.39 10.17
CA LYS A 66 -15.75 24.53 9.33
C LYS A 66 -14.60 24.15 8.41
N PHE A 67 -14.50 24.81 7.25
CA PHE A 67 -13.45 24.54 6.27
C PHE A 67 -12.05 24.59 6.88
N ASP A 68 -11.75 25.59 7.72
CA ASP A 68 -10.47 25.68 8.41
C ASP A 68 -10.17 24.41 9.24
N THR A 69 -11.17 23.90 9.97
CA THR A 69 -11.03 22.64 10.73
C THR A 69 -10.85 21.44 9.80
N LEU A 70 -11.54 21.39 8.65
CA LEU A 70 -11.33 20.33 7.65
C LEU A 70 -9.88 20.31 7.16
N VAL A 71 -9.32 21.47 6.85
CA VAL A 71 -7.92 21.63 6.41
C VAL A 71 -6.96 21.16 7.49
N LEU A 72 -7.17 21.57 8.74
CA LEU A 72 -6.30 21.16 9.85
C LEU A 72 -6.35 19.66 10.12
N ILE A 73 -7.52 19.03 10.03
CA ILE A 73 -7.66 17.57 10.20
C ILE A 73 -6.94 16.83 9.07
N ALA A 74 -7.10 17.30 7.83
CA ALA A 74 -6.44 16.71 6.66
C ALA A 74 -4.91 16.81 6.77
N ASP A 75 -4.39 17.99 7.12
CA ASP A 75 -2.95 18.21 7.37
C ASP A 75 -2.43 17.36 8.54
N PHE A 76 -3.22 17.22 9.62
CA PHE A 76 -2.82 16.43 10.78
C PHE A 76 -2.56 14.97 10.43
N PHE A 77 -3.45 14.38 9.64
CA PHE A 77 -3.34 12.99 9.20
C PHE A 77 -2.53 12.81 7.92
N ASN A 78 -1.97 13.89 7.36
CA ASN A 78 -1.24 13.90 6.10
C ASN A 78 -2.04 13.26 4.95
N VAL A 79 -3.31 13.65 4.80
CA VAL A 79 -4.22 13.19 3.75
C VAL A 79 -4.84 14.36 3.00
N ASN A 80 -5.33 14.15 1.78
CA ASN A 80 -6.10 15.17 1.08
C ASN A 80 -7.52 15.30 1.67
N ILE A 81 -8.07 16.52 1.70
CA ILE A 81 -9.49 16.74 2.08
C ILE A 81 -10.42 15.92 1.19
N GLY A 82 -10.10 15.83 -0.11
CA GLY A 82 -10.81 15.02 -1.10
C GLY A 82 -10.88 13.55 -0.70
N TYR A 83 -9.83 13.00 -0.07
CA TYR A 83 -9.89 11.66 0.50
C TYR A 83 -10.92 11.62 1.62
N LEU A 84 -10.88 12.52 2.59
CA LEU A 84 -11.84 12.49 3.70
C LEU A 84 -13.30 12.57 3.21
N ILE A 85 -13.61 13.37 2.19
CA ILE A 85 -14.99 13.55 1.68
C ILE A 85 -15.39 12.63 0.52
N GLY A 86 -14.55 11.68 0.11
CA GLY A 86 -14.89 10.72 -0.95
C GLY A 86 -14.77 11.22 -2.39
N GLU A 87 -13.89 12.18 -2.65
CA GLU A 87 -13.52 12.64 -4.00
C GLU A 87 -12.38 11.82 -4.62
N THR A 88 -11.56 11.17 -3.79
CA THR A 88 -10.50 10.25 -4.19
C THR A 88 -10.47 9.06 -3.23
N ASP A 89 -10.21 7.85 -3.71
CA ASP A 89 -10.09 6.66 -2.85
C ASP A 89 -8.70 6.49 -2.22
N GLU A 90 -7.72 7.27 -2.68
CA GLU A 90 -6.35 7.24 -2.18
C GLU A 90 -6.04 8.45 -1.30
N ASN A 91 -5.03 8.32 -0.45
CA ASN A 91 -4.65 9.37 0.52
C ASN A 91 -4.23 10.70 -0.16
N SER A 92 -3.88 10.67 -1.46
CA SER A 92 -3.63 11.85 -2.27
C SER A 92 -4.03 11.64 -3.74
N PHE A 93 -4.40 12.72 -4.43
CA PHE A 93 -4.68 12.69 -5.88
C PHE A 93 -3.47 12.24 -6.71
N SER A 94 -2.25 12.49 -6.22
CA SER A 94 -1.03 12.03 -6.88
C SER A 94 -0.90 10.51 -6.82
N LEU A 95 -1.20 9.90 -5.68
CA LEU A 95 -1.21 8.45 -5.52
C LEU A 95 -2.30 7.82 -6.38
N GLU A 96 -3.51 8.37 -6.39
CA GLU A 96 -4.58 7.90 -7.27
C GLU A 96 -4.19 7.95 -8.74
N LYS A 97 -3.61 9.07 -9.18
CA LYS A 97 -3.13 9.21 -10.56
C LYS A 97 -2.03 8.19 -10.87
N ALA A 98 -1.13 7.91 -9.93
CA ALA A 98 -0.09 6.90 -10.08
C ALA A 98 -0.67 5.48 -10.12
N CYS A 99 -1.68 5.15 -9.29
CA CYS A 99 -2.42 3.89 -9.36
C CYS A 99 -3.06 3.73 -10.74
N ASN A 100 -3.77 4.76 -11.22
CA ASN A 100 -4.44 4.75 -12.52
C ASN A 100 -3.44 4.64 -13.69
N PHE A 101 -2.27 5.24 -13.58
CA PHE A 101 -1.25 5.20 -14.63
C PHE A 101 -0.50 3.86 -14.68
N THR A 102 -0.23 3.26 -13.53
CA THR A 102 0.58 2.03 -13.43
C THR A 102 -0.25 0.74 -13.35
N GLY A 103 -1.52 0.84 -12.96
CA GLY A 103 -2.37 -0.32 -12.63
C GLY A 103 -2.06 -0.97 -11.28
N LEU A 104 -1.11 -0.42 -10.50
CA LEU A 104 -0.76 -0.93 -9.18
C LEU A 104 -1.70 -0.38 -8.11
N SER A 105 -1.84 -1.12 -7.00
CA SER A 105 -2.60 -0.65 -5.83
C SER A 105 -1.85 0.45 -5.08
N GLY A 106 -2.59 1.27 -4.32
CA GLY A 106 -1.99 2.30 -3.47
C GLY A 106 -0.97 1.74 -2.48
N ASP A 107 -1.20 0.54 -1.94
CA ASP A 107 -0.26 -0.11 -1.00
C ASP A 107 1.04 -0.54 -1.69
N ALA A 108 0.97 -1.05 -2.91
CA ALA A 108 2.17 -1.41 -3.68
C ALA A 108 3.00 -0.15 -4.00
N LEU A 109 2.35 0.95 -4.40
CA LEU A 109 3.03 2.21 -4.66
C LEU A 109 3.60 2.83 -3.39
N LYS A 110 2.92 2.74 -2.24
CA LYS A 110 3.48 3.16 -0.95
C LYS A 110 4.74 2.38 -0.60
N ALA A 111 4.75 1.06 -0.76
CA ALA A 111 5.96 0.25 -0.53
C ALA A 111 7.13 0.68 -1.44
N ILE A 112 6.87 1.00 -2.71
CA ILE A 112 7.88 1.55 -3.62
C ILE A 112 8.33 2.95 -3.15
N MET A 113 7.40 3.79 -2.70
CA MET A 113 7.72 5.13 -2.17
C MET A 113 8.53 5.05 -0.88
N GLU A 114 8.30 4.10 0.02
CA GLU A 114 9.12 3.90 1.23
C GLU A 114 10.59 3.60 0.90
N ILE A 115 10.85 2.88 -0.19
CA ILE A 115 12.21 2.57 -0.65
C ILE A 115 12.86 3.80 -1.33
N THR A 116 12.06 4.62 -2.00
CA THR A 116 12.55 5.63 -2.95
C THR A 116 12.44 7.08 -2.48
N HIS A 117 11.50 7.42 -1.59
CA HIS A 117 11.22 8.81 -1.19
C HIS A 117 11.86 9.18 0.15
N PRO A 118 12.36 10.42 0.29
CA PRO A 118 13.10 10.87 1.47
C PRO A 118 12.22 11.41 2.61
N GLU A 119 10.89 11.34 2.51
CA GLU A 119 10.01 12.12 3.42
C GLU A 119 10.08 11.70 4.90
N ASN A 120 10.66 10.53 5.21
CA ASN A 120 10.66 10.00 6.58
C ASN A 120 12.03 9.64 7.18
N ASP A 121 13.17 9.87 6.50
CA ASP A 121 14.45 9.51 7.12
C ASP A 121 15.66 10.37 6.70
N SER A 122 16.42 10.76 7.72
CA SER A 122 17.78 11.32 7.71
C SER A 122 18.85 10.42 7.06
N SER A 123 18.44 9.32 6.42
CA SER A 123 19.31 8.36 5.77
C SER A 123 19.77 8.86 4.41
N TYR A 124 21.07 9.10 4.25
CA TYR A 124 21.70 9.41 2.96
C TYR A 124 21.61 8.27 1.93
N MET A 125 21.03 7.11 2.28
CA MET A 125 21.02 5.92 1.43
C MET A 125 19.86 5.85 0.44
N TRP A 126 18.88 6.76 0.50
CA TRP A 126 17.74 6.70 -0.42
C TRP A 126 18.15 6.83 -1.90
N GLU A 127 19.23 7.57 -2.20
CA GLU A 127 19.76 7.67 -3.57
C GLU A 127 20.24 6.32 -4.08
N ASP A 128 20.95 5.58 -3.24
CA ASP A 128 21.49 4.28 -3.59
C ASP A 128 20.38 3.21 -3.63
N ASN A 129 19.38 3.32 -2.77
CA ASN A 129 18.16 2.49 -2.85
C ASN A 129 17.42 2.71 -4.17
N ARG A 130 17.22 3.98 -4.58
CA ARG A 130 16.62 4.30 -5.89
C ARG A 130 17.45 3.74 -7.04
N LYS A 131 18.76 3.95 -7.03
CA LYS A 131 19.66 3.45 -8.09
C LYS A 131 19.58 1.93 -8.19
N SER A 132 19.62 1.24 -7.05
CA SER A 132 19.57 -0.23 -6.97
C SER A 132 18.23 -0.76 -7.45
N LEU A 133 17.11 -0.17 -7.01
CA LEU A 133 15.77 -0.58 -7.45
C LEU A 133 15.54 -0.31 -8.93
N ASN A 134 15.93 0.87 -9.43
CA ASN A 134 15.85 1.16 -10.86
C ASN A 134 16.65 0.16 -11.68
N LYS A 135 17.90 -0.12 -11.27
CA LYS A 135 18.76 -1.08 -11.97
C LYS A 135 18.13 -2.49 -12.01
N PHE A 136 17.47 -2.90 -10.93
CA PHE A 136 16.74 -4.16 -10.88
C PHE A 136 15.53 -4.21 -11.81
N LEU A 137 14.70 -3.17 -11.80
CA LEU A 137 13.47 -3.11 -12.61
C LEU A 137 13.75 -2.90 -14.11
N THR A 138 14.89 -2.31 -14.48
CA THR A 138 15.26 -2.04 -15.87
C THR A 138 16.24 -3.05 -16.47
N ALA A 139 16.67 -4.05 -15.70
CA ALA A 139 17.54 -5.12 -16.19
C ALA A 139 16.82 -5.99 -17.24
N GLU A 140 17.55 -6.51 -18.21
CA GLU A 140 16.99 -7.31 -19.30
C GLU A 140 16.34 -8.59 -18.76
N GLY A 141 16.97 -9.22 -17.75
CA GLY A 141 16.46 -10.42 -17.08
C GLY A 141 15.21 -10.20 -16.23
N PHE A 142 14.80 -8.95 -15.96
CA PHE A 142 13.66 -8.67 -15.07
C PHE A 142 12.35 -9.27 -15.60
N SER A 143 12.14 -9.21 -16.92
CA SER A 143 10.96 -9.79 -17.56
C SER A 143 10.89 -11.31 -17.35
N ASN A 144 12.03 -12.00 -17.43
CA ASN A 144 12.09 -13.44 -17.20
C ASN A 144 11.79 -13.80 -15.74
N PHE A 145 12.41 -13.07 -14.80
CA PHE A 145 12.11 -13.20 -13.38
C PHE A 145 10.61 -13.00 -13.08
N PHE A 146 10.00 -11.95 -13.66
CA PHE A 146 8.60 -11.65 -13.43
C PHE A 146 7.68 -12.73 -14.02
N ASN A 147 8.02 -13.30 -15.18
CA ASN A 147 7.26 -14.41 -15.77
C ASN A 147 7.29 -15.64 -14.86
N SER A 148 8.46 -16.06 -14.36
CA SER A 148 8.54 -17.18 -13.41
C SER A 148 7.78 -16.90 -12.10
N LEU A 149 7.77 -15.64 -11.64
CA LEU A 149 6.97 -15.24 -10.49
C LEU A 149 5.46 -15.36 -10.78
N HIS A 150 5.05 -14.99 -12.00
CA HIS A 150 3.67 -15.11 -12.45
C HIS A 150 3.23 -16.58 -12.59
N ASP A 151 4.08 -17.45 -13.13
CA ASP A 151 3.80 -18.88 -13.30
C ASP A 151 3.61 -19.58 -11.94
N LEU A 152 4.44 -19.21 -10.96
CA LEU A 152 4.25 -19.64 -9.57
C LEU A 152 2.92 -19.13 -8.99
N TYR A 153 2.54 -17.87 -9.25
CA TYR A 153 1.24 -17.33 -8.83
C TYR A 153 0.08 -18.11 -9.45
N LEU A 154 0.12 -18.38 -10.75
CA LEU A 154 -0.91 -19.15 -11.46
C LEU A 154 -1.04 -20.55 -10.86
N THR A 155 0.07 -21.25 -10.65
CA THR A 155 0.12 -22.59 -10.03
C THR A 155 -0.50 -22.57 -8.62
N SER A 156 -0.23 -21.54 -7.83
CA SER A 156 -0.83 -21.39 -6.48
C SER A 156 -2.36 -21.16 -6.49
N MET A 157 -2.87 -20.62 -7.60
CA MET A 157 -4.29 -20.28 -7.76
C MET A 157 -5.09 -21.38 -8.48
N MET A 158 -4.44 -22.31 -9.19
CA MET A 158 -5.13 -23.41 -9.89
C MET A 158 -6.12 -24.18 -9.01
N PRO A 159 -5.78 -24.59 -7.77
CA PRO A 159 -6.71 -25.35 -6.92
C PRO A 159 -7.96 -24.57 -6.54
N LYS A 160 -7.91 -23.23 -6.56
CA LYS A 160 -9.03 -22.36 -6.18
C LYS A 160 -9.96 -22.01 -7.34
N ARG A 161 -9.47 -22.13 -8.57
CA ARG A 161 -10.23 -21.76 -9.78
C ARG A 161 -11.06 -22.91 -10.33
N GLU A 162 -10.69 -24.13 -10.01
CA GLU A 162 -11.36 -25.33 -10.52
C GLU A 162 -12.24 -25.94 -9.42
N ASN A 163 -13.57 -25.93 -9.63
CA ASN A 163 -14.48 -26.79 -8.88
C ASN A 163 -14.36 -28.22 -9.42
N ARG A 164 -13.23 -28.87 -9.10
CA ARG A 164 -12.88 -30.18 -9.64
C ARG A 164 -13.53 -31.27 -8.77
N LEU A 165 -14.34 -32.12 -9.40
CA LEU A 165 -14.84 -33.36 -8.82
C LEU A 165 -13.91 -34.50 -9.27
N PHE A 166 -13.46 -35.32 -8.34
CA PHE A 166 -12.62 -36.48 -8.61
C PHE A 166 -13.49 -37.75 -8.61
N GLU A 167 -13.25 -38.65 -9.55
CA GLU A 167 -13.98 -39.91 -9.67
C GLU A 167 -13.67 -40.87 -8.52
N ASP A 168 -12.42 -40.85 -8.03
CA ASP A 168 -11.92 -41.62 -6.89
C ASP A 168 -10.83 -40.88 -6.10
N MET A 169 -10.41 -41.47 -4.98
CA MET A 169 -9.36 -40.90 -4.12
C MET A 169 -7.98 -40.92 -4.78
N ASP A 170 -7.66 -41.93 -5.59
CA ASP A 170 -6.34 -42.05 -6.23
C ASP A 170 -6.13 -40.91 -7.23
N SER A 171 -7.15 -40.57 -8.03
CA SER A 171 -7.16 -39.44 -8.95
C SER A 171 -6.98 -38.10 -8.23
N ALA A 172 -7.55 -37.96 -7.02
CA ALA A 172 -7.36 -36.77 -6.20
C ALA A 172 -5.93 -36.69 -5.64
N ILE A 173 -5.37 -37.83 -5.20
CA ILE A 173 -3.99 -37.92 -4.70
C ILE A 173 -2.98 -37.58 -5.78
N ASP A 174 -3.13 -38.16 -6.97
CA ASP A 174 -2.23 -37.89 -8.10
C ASP A 174 -2.30 -36.43 -8.53
N TYR A 175 -3.49 -35.85 -8.61
CA TYR A 175 -3.64 -34.41 -8.87
C TYR A 175 -2.92 -33.54 -7.84
N MET A 176 -3.04 -33.85 -6.54
CA MET A 176 -2.35 -33.10 -5.49
C MET A 176 -0.83 -33.24 -5.61
N ARG A 177 -0.33 -34.43 -5.92
CA ARG A 177 1.11 -34.69 -6.12
C ARG A 177 1.65 -33.92 -7.33
N ASP A 178 0.91 -33.89 -8.43
CA ASP A 178 1.29 -33.16 -9.64
C ASP A 178 1.33 -31.65 -9.39
N LEU A 179 0.36 -31.11 -8.64
CA LEU A 179 0.38 -29.71 -8.23
C LEU A 179 1.57 -29.37 -7.34
N GLU A 180 1.89 -30.24 -6.37
CA GLU A 180 3.05 -30.06 -5.50
C GLU A 180 4.34 -30.10 -6.30
N TYR A 181 4.46 -31.06 -7.22
CA TYR A 181 5.61 -31.20 -8.09
C TYR A 181 5.79 -29.99 -9.00
N ARG A 182 4.71 -29.52 -9.64
CA ARG A 182 4.72 -28.29 -10.43
C ARG A 182 5.15 -27.10 -9.59
N GLY A 183 4.57 -26.93 -8.40
CA GLY A 183 4.94 -25.86 -7.48
C GLY A 183 6.42 -25.87 -7.07
N LYS A 184 7.07 -27.04 -7.00
CA LYS A 184 8.52 -27.15 -6.76
C LYS A 184 9.33 -26.70 -7.96
N ILE A 185 8.93 -27.10 -9.17
CA ILE A 185 9.59 -26.67 -10.42
C ILE A 185 9.51 -25.16 -10.56
N GLU A 186 8.32 -24.57 -10.44
CA GLU A 186 8.14 -23.11 -10.59
C GLU A 186 8.96 -22.30 -9.59
N ARG A 187 9.10 -22.81 -8.35
CA ARG A 187 9.97 -22.18 -7.34
C ARG A 187 11.44 -22.27 -7.69
N TYR A 188 11.87 -23.39 -8.27
CA TYR A 188 13.24 -23.56 -8.75
C TYR A 188 13.51 -22.60 -9.91
N GLU A 189 12.62 -22.54 -10.90
CA GLU A 189 12.74 -21.64 -12.05
C GLU A 189 12.75 -20.17 -11.64
N LEU A 190 11.88 -19.76 -10.71
CA LEU A 190 11.90 -18.42 -10.11
C LEU A 190 13.24 -18.11 -9.43
N ASN A 191 13.81 -19.08 -8.72
CA ASN A 191 15.11 -18.90 -8.06
C ASN A 191 16.23 -18.71 -9.10
N GLU A 192 16.29 -19.57 -10.10
CA GLU A 192 17.27 -19.47 -11.19
C GLU A 192 17.16 -18.13 -11.92
N ALA A 193 15.93 -17.70 -12.24
CA ALA A 193 15.69 -16.41 -12.89
C ALA A 193 16.14 -15.22 -12.02
N LEU A 194 15.94 -15.29 -10.70
CA LEU A 194 16.45 -14.28 -9.77
C LEU A 194 17.98 -14.28 -9.73
N VAL A 195 18.62 -15.45 -9.65
CA VAL A 195 20.09 -15.56 -9.63
C VAL A 195 20.69 -14.99 -10.91
N MET A 196 20.12 -15.33 -12.07
CA MET A 196 20.54 -14.78 -13.36
C MET A 196 20.42 -13.25 -13.39
N LEU A 197 19.28 -12.72 -12.94
CA LEU A 197 19.03 -11.28 -12.85
C LEU A 197 20.04 -10.58 -11.93
N ILE A 198 20.33 -11.15 -10.77
CA ILE A 198 21.32 -10.59 -9.84
C ILE A 198 22.73 -10.63 -10.45
N ASN A 199 23.12 -11.71 -11.12
CA ASN A 199 24.43 -11.80 -11.78
C ASN A 199 24.58 -10.82 -12.95
N GLU A 200 23.49 -10.51 -13.66
CA GLU A 200 23.45 -9.45 -14.68
C GLU A 200 23.70 -8.08 -14.05
N ILE A 201 22.99 -7.78 -12.97
CA ILE A 201 23.04 -6.47 -12.30
C ILE A 201 24.35 -6.29 -11.54
N TYR A 202 24.87 -7.34 -10.91
CA TYR A 202 26.03 -7.34 -10.03
C TYR A 202 26.98 -8.48 -10.42
N PRO A 203 27.72 -8.33 -11.52
CA PRO A 203 28.66 -9.35 -11.94
C PRO A 203 29.75 -9.51 -10.88
N ASN A 204 30.26 -10.74 -10.74
CA ASN A 204 31.40 -11.00 -9.87
C ASN A 204 32.56 -10.04 -10.23
N PRO A 205 33.21 -9.44 -9.23
CA PRO A 205 34.36 -8.60 -9.51
C PRO A 205 35.40 -9.41 -10.28
N PRO A 206 36.03 -8.84 -11.32
CA PRO A 206 37.11 -9.53 -12.01
C PRO A 206 38.15 -9.95 -10.97
N GLN A 207 38.65 -11.18 -11.08
CA GLN A 207 39.76 -11.64 -10.24
C GLN A 207 40.88 -10.62 -10.41
N ALA A 208 41.12 -9.82 -9.39
CA ALA A 208 42.23 -8.88 -9.42
C ALA A 208 43.49 -9.73 -9.56
N ASP A 209 44.26 -9.52 -10.63
CA ASP A 209 45.62 -10.04 -10.74
C ASP A 209 46.42 -9.40 -9.59
N LEU A 210 46.45 -10.09 -8.46
CA LEU A 210 47.29 -9.78 -7.32
C LEU A 210 48.71 -10.12 -7.73
N THR A 211 49.31 -9.27 -8.56
CA THR A 211 50.74 -9.28 -8.81
C THR A 211 51.43 -8.83 -7.53
N ILE A 212 51.84 -9.80 -6.72
CA ILE A 212 52.71 -9.58 -5.57
C ILE A 212 54.07 -9.17 -6.16
N LYS A 213 54.53 -7.95 -5.87
CA LYS A 213 55.90 -7.55 -6.15
C LYS A 213 56.82 -8.30 -5.18
N GLU A 214 57.70 -9.15 -5.71
CA GLU A 214 58.90 -9.61 -5.01
C GLU A 214 59.89 -8.46 -4.81
#